data_AF-C7HB32-F1
#
_entry.id   AF-C7HB32-F1
#
_cell.length_a   1.000
_cell.length_b   1.000
_cell.length_c   1.000
_cell.angle_alpha   90.00
_cell.angle_beta   90.00
_cell.angle_gamma   90.00
#
_symmetry.space_group_name_H-M   'P 1'
#
loop_
_entity.id
_entity.type
_entity.pdbx_description
1 polymer ?
#
loop_
_entity_poly.entity_id
_entity_poly.type
_entity_poly.pdbx_seq_one_letter_code
_entity_poly.pdbx_strand_id
1 'polypeptide(L)' 'MSEDEIAIMDGGKCILQLRGVRPFFSEKFDITKHPHYKYLADADKKNNL' A
#
# COMPACT_ATOMS: atom_id res chain seq x y z
N MET A 1 -7.70 9.46 -16.03
CA MET A 1 -7.68 8.15 -15.37
C MET A 1 -9.12 7.69 -15.32
N SER A 2 -9.45 6.68 -16.12
CA SER A 2 -10.79 6.09 -16.16
C SER A 2 -11.01 5.21 -14.92
N GLU A 3 -12.26 4.99 -14.52
CA GLU A 3 -12.61 4.00 -13.50
C GLU A 3 -12.08 2.60 -13.87
N ASP A 4 -12.05 2.28 -15.16
CA ASP A 4 -11.47 1.03 -15.69
C ASP A 4 -9.96 0.94 -15.46
N GLU A 5 -9.25 2.06 -15.57
CA GLU A 5 -7.80 2.11 -15.36
C GLU A 5 -7.44 1.98 -13.87
N ILE A 6 -8.34 2.41 -12.98
CA ILE A 6 -8.21 2.21 -11.52
C ILE A 6 -8.46 0.75 -11.16
N ALA A 7 -9.43 0.09 -11.80
CA ALA A 7 -9.76 -1.30 -11.55
C ALA A 7 -8.65 -2.30 -11.94
N ILE A 8 -7.79 -1.92 -12.90
CA ILE A 8 -6.67 -2.75 -13.39
C ILE A 8 -5.35 -2.41 -12.67
N MET A 9 -5.36 -1.47 -11.72
CA MET A 9 -4.14 -1.11 -11.00
C MET A 9 -3.53 -2.30 -10.25
N ASP A 10 -2.19 -2.38 -10.29
CA ASP A 10 -1.42 -3.32 -9.48
C ASP A 10 -1.69 -3.08 -7.99
N GLY A 11 -2.06 -4.14 -7.25
CA GLY A 11 -2.37 -4.07 -5.82
C GLY A 11 -1.21 -3.60 -4.93
N GLY A 12 0.00 -3.53 -5.48
CA GLY A 12 1.18 -2.93 -4.85
C GLY A 12 1.32 -1.42 -5.07
N LYS A 13 0.43 -0.76 -5.81
CA LYS A 13 0.49 0.68 -6.11
C LYS A 13 -0.76 1.41 -5.63
N CYS A 14 -0.58 2.65 -5.22
CA CYS A 14 -1.63 3.52 -4.73
C CYS A 14 -1.59 4.87 -5.45
N ILE A 15 -2.75 5.49 -5.63
CA ILE A 15 -2.82 6.88 -6.08
C ILE A 15 -2.78 7.78 -4.84
N LEU A 16 -1.78 8.65 -4.76
CA LEU A 16 -1.68 9.62 -3.66
C LEU A 16 -2.13 10.99 -4.15
N GLN A 17 -3.13 11.57 -3.48
CA GLN A 17 -3.60 12.93 -3.72
C GLN A 17 -3.18 13.83 -2.55
N LEU A 18 -2.25 14.73 -2.83
CA LEU A 18 -1.81 15.77 -1.89
C LEU A 18 -2.36 17.13 -2.33
N ARG A 19 -2.68 18.01 -1.37
CA ARG A 19 -3.14 19.37 -1.71
C ARG A 19 -2.04 20.13 -2.45
N GLY A 20 -2.39 20.69 -3.60
CA GLY A 20 -1.48 21.53 -4.40
C GLY A 20 -0.61 20.79 -5.41
N VAL A 21 -0.70 19.46 -5.49
CA VAL A 21 0.01 18.66 -6.51
C VAL A 21 -0.93 17.74 -7.26
N ARG A 22 -0.58 17.42 -8.50
CA ARG A 22 -1.32 16.46 -9.32
C ARG A 22 -1.20 15.07 -8.67
N PRO A 23 -2.30 14.29 -8.59
CA PRO A 23 -2.23 12.92 -8.11
C PRO A 23 -1.17 12.13 -8.88
N PHE A 24 -0.41 11.32 -8.17
CA PHE A 24 0.65 10.50 -8.73
C PHE A 24 0.59 9.08 -8.18
N PHE A 25 1.24 8.17 -8.90
CA PHE A 25 1.39 6.79 -8.46
C PHE A 25 2.51 6.68 -7.45
N SER A 26 2.20 6.13 -6.29
CA SER A 26 3.15 5.75 -5.27
C SER A 26 3.11 4.25 -5.08
N GLU A 27 4.25 3.66 -4.73
CA GLU A 27 4.27 2.28 -4.26
C GLU A 27 3.65 2.18 -2.86
N LYS A 28 2.99 1.06 -2.59
CA LYS A 28 2.44 0.73 -1.28
C LYS A 28 3.60 0.60 -0.29
N PHE A 29 3.43 1.20 0.89
CA PHE A 29 4.42 1.08 1.94
C PHE A 29 4.56 -0.38 2.40
N ASP A 30 5.79 -0.87 2.45
CA ASP A 30 6.12 -2.20 2.95
C ASP A 30 5.96 -2.22 4.47
N ILE A 31 4.86 -2.82 4.92
CA ILE A 31 4.49 -2.89 6.33
C ILE A 31 5.57 -3.59 7.16
N THR A 32 6.35 -4.52 6.58
CA THR A 32 7.40 -5.25 7.29
C THR A 32 8.51 -4.35 7.80
N LYS A 33 8.72 -3.21 7.14
CA LYS A 33 9.72 -2.19 7.49
C LYS A 33 9.21 -1.19 8.52
N HIS A 34 7.94 -1.26 8.90
CA HIS A 34 7.38 -0.35 9.91
C HIS A 34 7.98 -0.66 11.30
N PRO A 35 8.42 0.35 12.08
CA PRO A 35 9.00 0.12 13.41
C PRO A 35 8.09 -0.65 14.38
N HIS A 36 6.78 -0.53 14.18
CA HIS A 36 5.75 -1.19 14.98
C HIS A 36 5.19 -2.46 14.31
N TYR A 37 5.82 -2.95 13.23
CA TYR A 37 5.34 -4.14 12.52
C TYR A 37 5.20 -5.34 13.47
N LYS A 38 6.10 -5.48 14.45
CA LYS A 38 6.10 -6.51 15.50
C LYS A 38 4.81 -6.66 16.32
N TYR A 39 3.90 -5.67 16.28
CA TYR A 39 2.62 -5.72 16.98
C TYR A 39 1.46 -6.19 16.08
N LEU A 40 1.70 -6.36 14.77
CA LEU A 40 0.71 -6.91 13.85
C LEU A 40 0.64 -8.44 14.01
N ALA A 41 -0.55 -8.98 13.79
CA ALA A 41 -0.78 -10.43 13.77
C ALA A 41 0.07 -11.13 12.69
N ASP A 42 0.40 -10.41 11.60
CA ASP A 42 1.23 -10.85 10.48
C ASP A 42 2.73 -10.93 10.82
N ALA A 43 3.19 -10.25 11.87
CA ALA A 43 4.61 -10.27 12.25
C ALA A 43 5.00 -11.55 12.99
N ASP A 44 4.02 -12.25 13.58
CA ASP A 44 4.27 -13.52 14.22
C ASP A 44 4.39 -14.61 13.15
N LYS A 45 5.62 -15.10 12.94
CA LYS A 45 5.91 -16.17 11.98
C LYS A 45 5.07 -17.44 12.22
N LYS A 46 4.50 -17.61 13.41
CA LYS A 46 3.59 -18.71 13.75
C LYS A 46 2.19 -18.60 13.14
N ASN A 47 1.78 -17.44 12.63
CA ASN A 47 0.47 -17.23 11.98
C ASN A 47 0.49 -17.40 10.46
N ASN A 48 1.62 -17.77 9.85
CA ASN A 48 1.63 -18.18 8.44
C ASN A 48 1.11 -19.62 8.33
N LEU A 49 -0.22 -19.76 8.33
CA LEU A 49 -0.93 -20.97 7.90
C LEU A 49 -0.81 -21.16 6.38
#